data_AF-A0A5J4SJC8-F1
#
_entry.id   AF-A0A5J4SJC8-F1
#
_cell.length_a   1.000
_cell.length_b   1.000
_cell.length_c   1.000
_cell.angle_alpha   90.00
_cell.angle_beta   90.00
_cell.angle_gamma   90.00
#
_symmetry.space_group_name_H-M   'P 1'
#
loop_
_entity.id
_entity.type
_entity.pdbx_description
1 polymer ?
#
loop_
_entity_poly.entity_id
_entity_poly.type
_entity_poly.pdbx_seq_one_letter_code
_entity_poly.pdbx_strand_id
1 'polypeptide(L)'
;MIPKVAITEWTNTVPWIDINPNLNPDNVIKCYRNYISFSDGESPSKAVYLANMEEKMQEEIFLNDIQTLLRPSLDFDPQEAWEVVRERLIERII
;
A
#
# COMPACT_ATOMS: atom_id res chain seq x y z
N MET A 1 6.34 -0.68 25.81
CA MET A 1 5.53 -1.92 25.64
C MET A 1 4.06 -1.52 25.72
N ILE A 2 3.24 -1.88 24.73
CA ILE A 2 1.81 -1.51 24.72
C ILE A 2 1.05 -2.40 25.72
N PRO A 3 0.19 -1.86 26.60
CA PRO A 3 -0.59 -2.67 27.54
C PRO A 3 -1.53 -3.66 26.84
N LYS A 4 -1.59 -4.91 27.33
CA LYS A 4 -2.51 -5.94 26.79
C LYS A 4 -3.98 -5.50 26.76
N VAL A 5 -4.39 -4.66 27.71
CA VAL A 5 -5.75 -4.09 27.76
C VAL A 5 -6.03 -3.20 26.55
N ALA A 6 -5.08 -2.35 26.15
CA ALA A 6 -5.22 -1.47 24.99
C ALA A 6 -5.26 -2.28 23.68
N ILE A 7 -4.44 -3.34 23.58
CA ILE A 7 -4.48 -4.26 22.42
C ILE A 7 -5.85 -4.94 22.31
N THR A 8 -6.40 -5.40 23.43
CA THR A 8 -7.70 -6.08 23.49
C THR A 8 -8.84 -5.12 23.14
N GLU A 9 -8.83 -3.92 23.71
CA GLU A 9 -9.81 -2.88 23.44
C GLU A 9 -9.80 -2.47 21.96
N TRP A 10 -8.62 -2.23 21.39
CA TRP A 10 -8.47 -1.85 19.98
C TRP A 10 -8.89 -2.95 19.02
N THR A 11 -8.62 -4.22 19.35
CA THR A 11 -9.04 -5.35 18.52
C THR A 11 -10.57 -5.48 18.47
N ASN A 12 -11.27 -5.11 19.55
CA ASN A 12 -12.72 -5.21 19.65
C ASN A 12 -13.47 -3.97 19.16
N THR A 13 -12.84 -2.80 19.19
CA THR A 13 -13.48 -1.52 18.84
C THR A 13 -13.24 -1.11 17.39
N VAL A 14 -12.11 -1.50 16.80
CA VAL A 14 -11.81 -1.22 15.40
C VAL A 14 -12.22 -2.45 14.60
N PRO A 15 -13.26 -2.37 13.74
CA PRO A 15 -13.52 -3.42 12.78
C PRO A 15 -12.38 -3.36 11.77
N TRP A 16 -11.33 -4.14 12.01
CA TRP A 16 -10.30 -4.42 11.02
C TRP A 16 -10.96 -5.25 9.92
N ILE A 17 -11.65 -4.57 9.01
CA ILE A 17 -12.14 -5.19 7.79
C ILE A 17 -10.94 -5.19 6.86
N ASP A 18 -10.44 -6.36 6.51
CA ASP A 18 -9.29 -6.52 5.60
C ASP A 18 -9.53 -5.86 4.23
N ILE A 19 -10.80 -5.60 3.89
CA ILE A 19 -11.23 -4.97 2.65
C ILE A 19 -12.26 -3.90 2.98
N ASN A 20 -12.00 -2.66 2.57
CA ASN A 20 -13.02 -1.60 2.56
C ASN A 20 -13.75 -1.64 1.20
N PRO A 21 -14.97 -2.20 1.11
CA PRO A 21 -15.70 -2.33 -0.16
C PRO A 21 -16.09 -0.97 -0.76
N ASN A 22 -16.07 0.10 0.03
CA ASN A 22 -16.39 1.45 -0.39
C ASN A 22 -15.14 2.28 -0.75
N LEU A 23 -13.95 1.66 -0.79
CA LEU A 23 -12.74 2.35 -1.21
C LEU A 23 -12.88 2.78 -2.67
N ASN A 24 -12.87 4.09 -2.90
CA ASN A 24 -12.89 4.66 -4.24
C ASN A 24 -11.45 4.86 -4.75
N PRO A 25 -11.01 4.13 -5.79
CA PRO A 25 -9.67 4.26 -6.38
C PRO A 25 -9.30 5.68 -6.79
N ASP A 26 -10.26 6.44 -7.32
CA ASP A 26 -10.01 7.80 -7.82
C ASP A 26 -9.68 8.76 -6.67
N ASN A 27 -10.30 8.55 -5.50
CA ASN A 27 -9.97 9.30 -4.30
C ASN A 27 -8.56 8.96 -3.79
N VAL A 28 -8.15 7.69 -3.85
CA VAL A 28 -6.78 7.27 -3.48
C VAL A 28 -5.75 7.96 -4.38
N ILE A 29 -5.95 7.89 -5.71
CA ILE A 29 -5.06 8.52 -6.69
C ILE A 29 -5.00 10.03 -6.50
N LYS A 30 -6.15 10.68 -6.26
CA LYS A 30 -6.22 12.12 -5.98
C LYS A 30 -5.45 12.49 -4.71
N CYS A 31 -5.63 11.75 -3.61
CA CYS A 31 -4.91 11.99 -2.37
C CYS A 31 -3.40 11.83 -2.54
N TYR A 32 -2.96 10.77 -3.23
CA TYR A 32 -1.55 10.55 -3.56
C TYR A 32 -0.95 11.72 -4.35
N ARG A 33 -1.61 12.13 -5.44
CA ARG A 33 -1.16 13.25 -6.28
C ARG A 33 -1.07 14.55 -5.50
N ASN A 34 -2.07 14.85 -4.67
CA ASN A 34 -2.07 16.03 -3.82
C ASN A 34 -0.92 16.01 -2.81
N TYR A 35 -0.65 14.85 -2.21
CA TYR A 35 0.44 14.69 -1.24
C TYR A 35 1.81 14.90 -1.90
N ILE A 36 2.09 14.23 -3.02
CA ILE A 36 3.36 14.38 -3.73
C ILE A 36 3.54 15.81 -4.26
N SER A 37 2.47 16.41 -4.78
CA SER A 37 2.44 17.84 -5.15
C SER A 37 2.87 18.77 -4.02
N PHE A 38 2.56 18.39 -2.78
CA PHE A 38 2.91 19.14 -1.60
C PHE A 38 4.33 18.81 -1.09
N SER A 39 4.77 17.55 -1.16
CA SER A 39 6.07 17.11 -0.60
C SER A 39 7.26 17.31 -1.54
N ASP A 40 7.17 16.79 -2.76
CA ASP A 40 8.32 16.59 -3.67
C ASP A 40 8.14 17.29 -5.02
N GLY A 41 7.01 17.98 -5.21
CA GLY A 41 6.67 18.65 -6.46
C GLY A 41 5.88 17.73 -7.39
N GLU A 42 6.34 17.49 -8.61
CA GLU A 42 5.49 16.82 -9.61
C GLU A 42 5.28 15.33 -9.31
N SER A 43 4.03 14.86 -9.35
CA SER A 43 3.72 13.44 -9.24
C SER A 43 4.27 12.66 -10.44
N PRO A 44 4.86 11.47 -10.24
CA PRO A 44 5.37 10.67 -11.34
C PRO A 44 4.25 10.30 -12.31
N SER A 45 4.59 10.26 -13.61
CA SER A 45 3.68 9.75 -14.63
C SER A 45 3.49 8.23 -14.47
N LYS A 46 2.43 7.68 -15.09
CA LYS A 46 2.20 6.23 -15.11
C LYS A 46 3.43 5.44 -15.59
N ALA A 47 4.09 5.92 -16.65
CA ALA A 47 5.27 5.26 -17.21
C ALA A 47 6.45 5.24 -16.23
N VAL A 48 6.71 6.36 -15.54
CA VAL A 48 7.76 6.44 -14.52
C VAL A 48 7.44 5.52 -13.34
N TYR A 49 6.18 5.48 -12.91
CA TYR A 49 5.76 4.59 -11.82
C TYR A 49 5.99 3.12 -12.18
N LEU A 50 5.60 2.71 -13.39
CA LEU A 50 5.76 1.33 -13.86
C LEU A 50 7.24 0.93 -13.96
N ALA A 51 8.09 1.79 -14.54
CA ALA A 51 9.52 1.52 -14.64
C ALA A 51 10.18 1.36 -13.26
N ASN A 52 9.88 2.27 -12.33
CA ASN A 52 10.40 2.19 -10.96
C ASN A 52 9.95 0.91 -10.24
N MET A 53 8.70 0.50 -10.46
CA MET A 53 8.18 -0.73 -9.86
C MET A 53 8.76 -1.98 -10.49
N GLU A 54 9.01 -1.99 -11.80
CA GLU A 54 9.68 -3.09 -12.49
C GLU A 54 11.09 -3.32 -11.92
N GLU A 55 11.85 -2.24 -11.70
CA GLU A 55 13.17 -2.30 -11.05
C GLU A 55 13.05 -2.82 -9.60
N LYS A 56 12.16 -2.24 -8.80
CA LYS A 56 11.96 -2.61 -7.39
C LYS A 56 11.50 -4.06 -7.20
N MET A 57 10.71 -4.60 -8.11
CA MET A 57 10.25 -5.99 -8.04
C MET A 57 11.35 -7.03 -8.28
N GLN A 58 12.55 -6.61 -8.68
CA GLN A 58 13.74 -7.46 -8.77
C GLN A 58 14.65 -7.36 -7.53
N GLU A 59 14.40 -6.40 -6.64
CA GLU A 59 15.27 -6.13 -5.49
C GLU A 59 14.84 -6.95 -4.27
N GLU A 60 15.69 -7.88 -3.83
CA GLU A 60 15.42 -8.70 -2.64
C GLU A 60 15.15 -7.86 -1.37
N ILE A 61 15.86 -6.74 -1.21
CA ILE A 61 15.64 -5.83 -0.08
C ILE A 61 14.23 -5.27 -0.10
N PHE A 62 13.73 -4.84 -1.27
CA PHE A 62 12.38 -4.31 -1.41
C PHE A 62 11.32 -5.40 -1.19
N LEU A 63 11.54 -6.62 -1.69
CA LEU A 63 10.58 -7.72 -1.55
C LEU A 63 10.44 -8.20 -0.10
N ASN A 64 11.44 -7.96 0.76
CA ASN A 64 11.48 -8.46 2.13
C ASN A 64 11.36 -7.36 3.20
N ASP A 65 11.36 -6.07 2.84
CA ASP A 65 11.42 -4.95 3.80
C ASP A 65 10.22 -4.92 4.76
N ILE A 66 9.03 -5.25 4.28
CA ILE A 66 7.78 -5.22 5.05
C ILE A 66 7.51 -6.49 5.85
N GLN A 67 8.18 -7.61 5.58
CA GLN A 67 7.88 -8.89 6.25
C GLN A 67 7.98 -8.79 7.78
N THR A 68 8.92 -7.99 8.28
CA THR A 68 9.09 -7.78 9.72
C THR A 68 7.98 -6.92 10.36
N LEU A 69 7.23 -6.17 9.55
CA LEU A 69 6.12 -5.33 9.98
C LEU A 69 4.78 -6.07 9.92
N LEU A 70 4.69 -7.11 9.08
CA LEU A 70 3.49 -7.92 8.93
C LEU A 70 3.29 -8.83 10.14
N ARG A 71 2.04 -9.21 10.40
CA ARG A 71 1.72 -10.20 11.43
C ARG A 71 2.31 -11.56 11.00
N PRO A 72 2.94 -12.34 11.89
CA PRO A 72 3.56 -13.62 11.52
C PRO A 72 2.58 -14.64 10.90
N SER A 73 1.28 -14.49 11.13
CA SER A 73 0.24 -15.37 10.60
C SER A 73 -0.29 -14.95 9.22
N LEU A 74 0.18 -13.82 8.68
CA LEU A 74 -0.26 -13.33 7.38
C LEU A 74 0.64 -13.92 6.30
N ASP A 75 0.03 -14.65 5.37
CA ASP A 75 0.70 -15.01 4.13
C ASP A 75 0.67 -13.81 3.19
N PHE A 76 1.82 -13.39 2.69
CA PHE A 76 1.96 -12.18 1.89
C PHE A 76 2.98 -12.40 0.78
N ASP A 77 2.51 -12.30 -0.46
CA ASP A 77 3.34 -12.29 -1.65
C ASP A 77 3.43 -10.84 -2.20
N PRO A 78 4.61 -10.20 -2.19
CA PRO A 78 4.79 -8.86 -2.73
C PRO A 78 4.49 -8.75 -4.24
N GLN A 79 4.68 -9.83 -5.00
CA GLN A 79 4.37 -9.87 -6.44
C GLN A 79 2.85 -9.85 -6.65
N GLU A 80 2.11 -10.71 -5.95
CA GLU A 80 0.65 -10.72 -6.03
C GLU A 80 0.05 -9.39 -5.55
N ALA A 81 0.60 -8.83 -4.46
CA ALA A 81 0.18 -7.53 -3.94
C ALA A 81 0.39 -6.40 -4.95
N TRP A 82 1.50 -6.43 -5.69
CA TRP A 82 1.79 -5.45 -6.73
C TRP A 82 0.78 -5.50 -7.87
N GLU A 83 0.40 -6.67 -8.35
CA GLU A 83 -0.60 -6.82 -9.41
C GLU A 83 -1.93 -6.14 -9.02
N VAL A 84 -2.37 -6.33 -7.78
CA VAL A 84 -3.59 -5.69 -7.26
C VAL A 84 -3.48 -4.16 -7.28
N VAL A 85 -2.34 -3.60 -6.86
CA VAL A 85 -2.10 -2.14 -6.87
C VAL A 85 -2.03 -1.62 -8.30
N ARG A 86 -1.33 -2.33 -9.19
CA ARG A 86 -1.17 -1.95 -10.59
C ARG A 86 -2.52 -1.85 -11.28
N GLU A 87 -3.32 -2.91 -11.23
CA GLU A 87 -4.62 -2.99 -11.89
C GLU A 87 -5.63 -2.00 -11.31
N ARG A 88 -5.69 -1.89 -9.97
CA ARG A 88 -6.72 -1.09 -9.31
C ARG A 88 -6.41 0.39 -9.28
N LEU A 89 -5.13 0.79 -9.29
CA LEU A 89 -4.72 2.18 -9.11
C LEU A 89 -3.90 2.69 -10.29
N ILE A 90 -2.76 2.07 -10.57
CA ILE A 90 -1.76 2.64 -11.49
C ILE A 90 -2.27 2.65 -12.93
N GLU A 91 -3.00 1.63 -13.35
CA GLU A 91 -3.54 1.55 -14.70
C GLU A 91 -4.59 2.62 -15.02
N ARG A 92 -5.25 3.16 -13.98
CA ARG A 92 -6.25 4.24 -14.07
C ARG A 92 -5.64 5.64 -14.17
N ILE A 93 -4.33 5.77 -13.93
CA ILE A 93 -3.61 7.04 -14.08
C ILE A 93 -3.56 7.37 -15.58
N ILE A 94 -4.25 8.44 -15.95
CA ILE A 94 -4.15 9.10 -17.27
C ILE A 94 -2.88 9.94 -17.31
#